data_AF-A0A8G2CJU8-F1
#
_entry.id   AF-A0A8G2CJU8-F1
#
_cell.length_a   1.000
_cell.length_b   1.000
_cell.length_c   1.000
_cell.angle_alpha   90.00
_cell.angle_beta   90.00
_cell.angle_gamma   90.00
#
_symmetry.space_group_name_H-M   'P 1'
#
loop_
_entity.id
_entity.type
_entity.pdbx_description
1 polymer ?
#
loop_
_entity_poly.entity_id
_entity_poly.type
_entity_poly.pdbx_seq_one_letter_code
_entity_poly.pdbx_strand_id
1 'polypeptide(L)'
;MLGFSWSELLVIMMVALVVIGPKDLPVAIRTASAAIRKMRGLANEFQGHVQDLMREADLADVGNDLRSLRNFDLGSLAERHIDPDGDLRHAFDPASGDPHDMATPMIGADAVETHDAEPPIDAPAFIPPNEARHRPVPAFIPPGTRLW
;
A
#
# COMPACT_ATOMS: atom_id res chain seq x y z
N MET A 1 4.08 -3.34 -18.61
CA MET A 1 5.14 -2.99 -17.62
C MET A 1 4.45 -2.74 -16.29
N LEU A 2 4.40 -3.72 -15.39
CA LEU A 2 4.01 -3.46 -14.00
C LEU A 2 5.28 -3.07 -13.27
N GLY A 3 5.63 -1.79 -13.33
CA GLY A 3 6.85 -1.20 -12.79
C GLY A 3 6.88 -1.23 -11.27
N PHE A 4 6.84 -2.41 -10.65
CA PHE A 4 6.81 -2.56 -9.20
C PHE A 4 8.21 -2.34 -8.62
N SER A 5 8.59 -1.08 -8.49
CA SER A 5 9.82 -0.67 -7.83
C SER A 5 9.63 -0.65 -6.30
N TRP A 6 10.68 -0.94 -5.53
CA TRP A 6 10.66 -0.81 -4.07
C TRP A 6 10.25 0.61 -3.62
N SER A 7 10.60 1.62 -4.41
CA SER A 7 10.16 3.00 -4.24
C SER A 7 8.65 3.17 -4.39
N GLU A 8 8.01 2.52 -5.36
CA GLU A 8 6.57 2.64 -5.58
C GLU A 8 5.77 1.97 -4.46
N LEU A 9 6.23 0.83 -3.95
CA LEU A 9 5.69 0.22 -2.74
C LEU A 9 5.78 1.19 -1.55
N LEU A 10 6.91 1.88 -1.38
CA LEU A 10 7.11 2.89 -0.33
C LEU A 10 6.12 4.05 -0.44
N VAL A 11 5.89 4.55 -1.66
CA VAL A 11 4.91 5.62 -1.94
C VAL A 11 3.50 5.14 -1.61
N ILE A 12 3.10 3.94 -2.06
CA ILE A 12 1.78 3.38 -1.74
C ILE A 12 1.61 3.20 -0.23
N MET A 13 2.66 2.76 0.47
CA MET A 13 2.64 2.60 1.93
C MET A 13 2.47 3.95 2.63
N MET A 14 3.20 4.98 2.18
CA MET A 14 3.06 6.37 2.67
C MET A 14 1.63 6.90 2.46
N VAL A 15 1.06 6.74 1.26
CA VAL A 15 -0.31 7.18 0.96
C VAL A 15 -1.33 6.42 1.82
N ALA A 16 -1.16 5.10 1.97
CA ALA A 16 -2.02 4.30 2.82
C ALA A 16 -1.98 4.74 4.29
N LEU A 17 -0.81 5.12 4.82
CA LEU A 17 -0.68 5.67 6.18
C LEU A 17 -1.43 6.99 6.36
N VAL A 18 -1.44 7.86 5.34
CA VAL A 18 -2.14 9.16 5.42
C VAL A 18 -3.66 8.98 5.32
N VAL A 19 -4.12 8.15 4.39
CA VAL A 19 -5.56 7.96 4.11
C VAL A 19 -6.24 7.13 5.19
N ILE A 20 -5.64 6.00 5.55
CA ILE A 20 -6.22 5.06 6.51
C ILE A 20 -5.79 5.42 7.93
N GLY A 21 -4.60 5.99 8.10
CA GLY A 21 -3.99 6.26 9.39
C GLY A 21 -2.94 5.21 9.77
N PRO A 22 -1.85 5.60 10.46
CA PRO A 22 -0.75 4.70 10.79
C PRO A 22 -1.12 3.57 11.77
N LYS A 23 -2.19 3.76 12.55
CA LYS A 23 -2.70 2.76 13.49
C LYS A 23 -3.70 1.79 12.86
N ASP A 24 -4.37 2.20 11.79
CA ASP A 24 -5.43 1.42 11.16
C ASP A 24 -4.91 0.57 10.01
N LEU A 25 -3.83 0.98 9.32
CA LEU A 25 -3.12 0.15 8.34
C LEU A 25 -2.72 -1.24 8.89
N PRO A 26 -2.04 -1.38 10.05
CA PRO A 26 -1.68 -2.70 10.57
C PRO A 26 -2.90 -3.53 10.97
N VAL A 27 -3.98 -2.90 11.40
CA VAL A 27 -5.25 -3.59 11.70
C VAL A 27 -5.91 -4.10 10.42
N ALA A 28 -5.93 -3.29 9.35
CA ALA A 28 -6.47 -3.67 8.05
C ALA A 28 -5.69 -4.85 7.43
N ILE A 29 -4.35 -4.81 7.47
CA ILE A 29 -3.50 -5.93 7.00
C ILE A 29 -3.79 -7.19 7.81
N ARG A 30 -3.92 -7.10 9.13
CA ARG A 30 -4.27 -8.25 9.98
C ARG A 30 -5.63 -8.85 9.63
N THR A 31 -6.62 -8.01 9.37
CA THR A 31 -7.97 -8.47 8.98
C THR A 31 -7.96 -9.12 7.60
N ALA A 32 -7.33 -8.49 6.61
CA ALA A 32 -7.20 -9.04 5.27
C ALA A 32 -6.41 -10.36 5.27
N SER A 33 -5.26 -10.40 5.96
CA SER A 33 -4.46 -11.62 6.07
C SER A 33 -5.17 -12.73 6.84
N ALA A 34 -5.97 -12.41 7.86
CA ALA A 34 -6.81 -13.39 8.55
C ALA A 34 -7.89 -13.97 7.62
N ALA A 35 -8.52 -13.15 6.78
CA ALA A 35 -9.49 -13.61 5.78
C ALA A 35 -8.83 -14.55 4.75
N ILE A 36 -7.68 -14.14 4.20
CA ILE A 36 -6.90 -14.96 3.26
C ILE A 36 -6.45 -16.27 3.92
N ARG A 37 -6.03 -16.23 5.19
CA ARG A 37 -5.59 -17.42 5.94
C ARG A 37 -6.73 -18.41 6.16
N LYS A 38 -7.94 -17.92 6.45
CA LYS A 38 -9.15 -18.76 6.53
C LYS A 38 -9.47 -19.39 5.18
N MET A 39 -9.45 -18.62 4.09
CA MET A 39 -9.66 -19.14 2.74
C MET A 39 -8.63 -20.20 2.37
N ARG A 40 -7.36 -20.01 2.74
CA ARG A 40 -6.30 -21.00 2.52
C ARG A 40 -6.47 -22.25 3.39
N GLY A 41 -6.95 -22.11 4.63
CA GLY A 41 -7.32 -23.23 5.49
C GLY A 41 -8.40 -24.10 4.84
N LEU A 42 -9.49 -23.47 4.40
CA LEU A 42 -10.57 -24.13 3.66
C LEU A 42 -10.03 -24.79 2.38
N ALA A 43 -9.17 -24.12 1.61
CA ALA A 43 -8.55 -24.70 0.42
C ALA A 43 -7.70 -25.95 0.72
N ASN A 44 -6.99 -25.98 1.86
CA ASN A 44 -6.23 -27.15 2.28
C ASN A 44 -7.17 -28.31 2.69
N GLU A 45 -8.30 -28.00 3.32
CA GLU A 45 -9.34 -28.98 3.67
C GLU A 45 -10.05 -29.50 2.41
N PHE A 46 -10.35 -28.63 1.44
CA PHE A 46 -10.88 -29.02 0.15
C PHE A 46 -9.88 -29.85 -0.64
N GLN A 47 -8.59 -29.52 -0.63
CA GLN A 47 -7.59 -30.35 -1.29
C GLN A 47 -7.59 -31.77 -0.72
N GLY A 48 -7.70 -31.94 0.61
CA GLY A 48 -7.82 -33.25 1.24
C GLY A 48 -9.05 -34.03 0.76
N HIS A 49 -10.24 -33.42 0.82
CA HIS A 49 -11.48 -34.09 0.42
C HIS A 49 -11.61 -34.28 -1.11
N VAL A 50 -11.10 -33.33 -1.89
CA VAL A 50 -11.11 -33.38 -3.35
C VAL A 50 -10.14 -34.44 -3.85
N GLN A 51 -9.06 -34.76 -3.15
CA GLN A 51 -8.14 -35.83 -3.55
C GLN A 51 -8.80 -37.22 -3.46
N ASP A 52 -9.68 -37.42 -2.47
CA ASP A 52 -10.49 -38.63 -2.33
C ASP A 52 -11.59 -38.71 -3.40
N LEU A 53 -12.19 -37.57 -3.77
CA LEU A 53 -13.19 -37.49 -4.85
C LEU A 53 -12.58 -37.51 -6.26
N MET A 54 -11.36 -36.97 -6.44
CA MET A 54 -10.57 -36.97 -7.69
C MET A 54 -10.11 -38.36 -8.08
N ARG A 55 -9.97 -39.26 -7.11
CA ARG A 55 -9.65 -40.67 -7.37
C ARG A 55 -10.83 -41.39 -8.03
N GLU A 56 -12.05 -40.91 -7.80
CA GLU A 56 -13.32 -41.53 -8.25
C GLU A 56 -13.99 -40.75 -9.41
N ALA A 57 -13.68 -39.46 -9.57
CA ALA A 57 -14.21 -38.60 -10.64
C ALA A 57 -13.06 -37.91 -11.39
N ASP A 58 -13.21 -37.76 -12.71
CA ASP A 58 -12.24 -37.33 -13.74
C ASP A 58 -11.71 -35.87 -13.61
N LEU A 59 -11.49 -35.37 -12.39
CA LEU A 59 -11.06 -34.01 -12.06
C LEU A 59 -9.58 -33.73 -12.38
N ALA A 60 -8.82 -34.73 -12.82
CA ALA A 60 -7.43 -34.57 -13.26
C ALA A 60 -7.33 -33.64 -14.48
N ASP A 61 -8.28 -33.75 -15.41
CA ASP A 61 -8.33 -32.92 -16.63
C ASP A 61 -8.63 -31.45 -16.30
N VAL A 62 -9.53 -31.17 -15.36
CA VAL A 62 -9.82 -29.80 -14.90
C VAL A 62 -8.59 -29.15 -14.26
N GLY A 63 -7.83 -29.91 -13.48
CA GLY A 63 -6.56 -29.44 -12.92
C GLY A 63 -5.53 -29.10 -14.01
N ASN A 64 -5.49 -29.88 -15.08
CA ASN A 64 -4.59 -29.69 -16.21
C ASN A 64 -4.98 -28.47 -17.06
N ASP A 65 -6.27 -28.26 -17.29
CA ASP A 65 -6.80 -27.09 -17.99
C ASP A 65 -6.54 -25.79 -17.22
N LEU A 66 -6.79 -25.77 -15.90
CA LEU A 66 -6.49 -24.60 -15.05
C LEU A 66 -4.98 -24.32 -14.98
N ARG A 67 -4.15 -25.36 -15.01
CA ARG A 67 -2.70 -25.23 -14.99
C ARG A 67 -2.17 -24.76 -16.35
N SER A 68 -2.75 -25.25 -17.45
CA SER A 68 -2.48 -24.78 -18.81
C SER A 68 -2.82 -23.29 -18.97
N LEU A 69 -4.01 -22.86 -18.51
CA LEU A 69 -4.42 -21.45 -18.52
C LEU A 69 -3.49 -20.56 -17.69
N ARG A 70 -3.05 -21.03 -16.52
CA ARG A 70 -2.11 -20.26 -15.67
C ARG A 70 -0.72 -20.14 -16.28
N ASN A 71 -0.27 -21.18 -16.98
CA ASN A 71 1.06 -21.23 -17.57
C ASN A 71 1.14 -20.50 -18.92
N PHE A 72 0.03 -20.38 -19.64
CA PHE A 72 -0.02 -19.70 -20.94
C PHE A 72 0.18 -18.18 -20.85
N ASP A 73 -0.20 -17.56 -19.73
CA ASP A 73 -0.37 -16.10 -19.67
C ASP A 73 0.61 -15.38 -18.73
N LEU A 74 1.00 -15.95 -17.58
CA LEU A 74 1.82 -15.19 -16.62
C LEU A 74 3.33 -15.23 -16.87
N GLY A 75 3.89 -16.41 -17.15
CA GLY A 75 5.35 -16.58 -17.25
C GLY A 75 5.92 -15.94 -18.53
N SER A 76 5.24 -16.17 -19.65
CA SER A 76 5.61 -15.65 -20.97
C SER A 76 5.43 -14.12 -21.08
N LEU A 77 4.42 -13.55 -20.41
CA LEU A 77 4.21 -12.10 -20.37
C LEU A 77 5.16 -11.40 -19.40
N ALA A 78 5.51 -12.04 -18.28
CA ALA A 78 6.51 -11.52 -17.34
C ALA A 78 7.91 -11.54 -17.97
N GLU A 79 8.33 -12.63 -18.61
CA GLU A 79 9.61 -12.72 -19.31
C GLU A 79 9.72 -11.66 -20.42
N ARG A 80 8.65 -11.52 -21.23
CA ARG A 80 8.62 -10.56 -22.36
C ARG A 80 8.54 -9.09 -21.94
N HIS A 81 8.15 -8.79 -20.70
CA HIS A 81 8.06 -7.41 -20.19
C HIS A 81 9.18 -7.05 -19.22
N ILE A 82 9.78 -8.00 -18.50
CA ILE A 82 10.74 -7.69 -17.44
C ILE A 82 12.18 -7.67 -17.97
N ASP A 83 12.51 -8.42 -19.03
CA ASP A 83 13.84 -8.39 -19.66
C ASP A 83 13.79 -8.81 -21.14
N PRO A 84 13.20 -8.01 -22.05
CA PRO A 84 13.10 -8.37 -23.47
C PRO A 84 14.45 -8.37 -24.20
N ASP A 85 15.43 -7.59 -23.73
CA ASP A 85 16.68 -7.30 -24.45
C ASP A 85 17.94 -7.82 -23.73
N GLY A 86 17.82 -8.41 -22.54
CA GLY A 86 18.96 -8.95 -21.77
C GLY A 86 19.82 -7.89 -21.08
N ASP A 87 19.36 -6.64 -21.06
CA ASP A 87 20.08 -5.47 -20.56
C ASP A 87 20.36 -5.55 -19.05
N LEU A 88 19.45 -6.19 -18.29
CA LEU A 88 19.66 -6.43 -16.87
C LEU A 88 20.89 -7.33 -16.62
N ARG A 89 21.11 -8.34 -17.49
CA ARG A 89 22.27 -9.23 -17.37
C ARG A 89 23.59 -8.50 -17.69
N HIS A 90 23.56 -7.52 -18.57
CA HIS A 90 24.72 -6.70 -18.93
C HIS A 90 25.04 -5.64 -17.87
N ALA A 91 24.02 -5.05 -17.24
CA ALA A 91 24.19 -4.09 -16.15
C ALA A 91 24.71 -4.73 -14.85
N PHE A 92 24.48 -6.03 -14.64
CA PHE A 92 25.02 -6.80 -13.52
C PHE A 92 26.35 -7.49 -13.83
N ASP A 93 26.90 -7.35 -15.04
CA ASP A 93 28.26 -7.77 -15.36
C ASP A 93 29.25 -6.67 -14.95
N PRO A 94 29.98 -6.83 -13.83
CA PRO A 94 30.91 -5.81 -13.35
C PRO A 94 32.09 -5.56 -14.30
N ALA A 95 32.18 -6.28 -15.42
CA ALA A 95 33.17 -6.06 -16.48
C ALA A 95 32.72 -5.03 -17.55
N SER A 96 31.45 -4.59 -17.56
CA SER A 96 30.88 -3.68 -18.58
C SER A 96 30.76 -2.23 -18.08
N GLY A 97 31.82 -1.69 -17.47
CA GLY A 97 31.84 -0.30 -16.98
C GLY A 97 32.21 0.69 -18.09
N ASP A 98 31.23 1.37 -18.69
CA ASP A 98 31.48 2.54 -19.53
C ASP A 98 31.51 3.84 -18.69
N PRO A 99 32.64 4.56 -18.60
CA PRO A 99 32.80 5.70 -17.68
C PRO A 99 32.16 7.02 -18.13
N HIS A 100 31.24 7.04 -19.10
CA HIS A 100 30.99 8.26 -19.88
C HIS A 100 29.78 9.14 -19.49
N ASP A 101 28.95 8.75 -18.52
CA ASP A 101 27.80 9.57 -18.06
C ASP A 101 28.04 10.32 -16.74
N MET A 102 29.30 10.70 -16.48
CA MET A 102 29.67 11.54 -15.34
C MET A 102 30.21 12.90 -15.81
N ALA A 103 29.34 13.76 -16.37
CA ALA A 103 29.57 15.21 -16.56
C ALA A 103 28.29 15.84 -17.17
N THR A 104 27.67 16.95 -16.72
CA THR A 104 28.13 18.09 -15.91
C THR A 104 26.89 18.87 -15.39
N PRO A 105 26.92 19.46 -14.17
CA PRO A 105 25.86 20.34 -13.67
C PRO A 105 25.92 21.71 -14.36
N MET A 106 24.78 22.27 -14.80
CA MET A 106 24.67 23.69 -15.12
C MET A 106 23.37 24.27 -14.53
N ILE A 107 23.60 25.13 -13.53
CA ILE A 107 22.63 26.01 -12.87
C ILE A 107 22.18 27.08 -13.87
N GLY A 108 20.87 27.15 -14.13
CA GLY A 108 20.22 28.30 -14.74
C GLY A 108 19.46 29.07 -13.67
N ALA A 109 20.10 30.06 -13.08
CA ALA A 109 19.46 31.06 -12.25
C ALA A 109 18.80 32.09 -13.16
N ASP A 110 17.47 32.13 -13.17
CA ASP A 110 16.76 33.36 -13.49
C ASP A 110 15.66 33.56 -12.44
N ALA A 111 15.74 34.71 -11.80
CA ALA A 111 14.96 35.08 -10.63
C ALA A 111 13.56 35.56 -11.06
N VAL A 112 12.54 35.14 -10.33
CA VAL A 112 11.28 35.88 -10.27
C VAL A 112 11.03 36.21 -8.80
N GLU A 113 11.44 37.41 -8.41
CA GLU A 113 11.04 38.04 -7.16
C GLU A 113 9.66 38.72 -7.29
N THR A 114 8.88 38.53 -6.23
CA THR A 114 7.91 39.43 -5.56
C THR A 114 6.64 39.90 -6.28
N HIS A 115 5.49 39.46 -5.74
CA HIS A 115 4.31 40.31 -5.59
C HIS A 115 3.83 40.24 -4.13
N ASP A 116 3.93 41.39 -3.45
CA ASP A 116 3.48 41.63 -2.08
C ASP A 116 1.95 41.77 -1.96
N ALA A 117 1.44 41.36 -0.79
CA ALA A 117 0.28 41.87 -0.01
C ALA A 117 -1.13 42.04 -0.64
N GLU A 118 -2.15 41.32 -0.11
CA GLU A 118 -3.13 41.78 0.93
C GLU A 118 -4.24 40.70 1.18
N PRO A 119 -4.91 40.69 2.35
CA PRO A 119 -5.64 39.54 2.88
C PRO A 119 -7.12 39.48 2.45
N PRO A 120 -7.75 38.30 2.38
CA PRO A 120 -9.19 38.21 2.33
C PRO A 120 -9.80 38.14 3.74
N ILE A 121 -10.72 39.08 3.93
CA ILE A 121 -11.72 39.19 4.98
C ILE A 121 -12.62 37.93 4.96
N ASP A 122 -13.07 37.53 6.16
CA ASP A 122 -14.20 36.62 6.45
C ASP A 122 -13.91 35.10 6.61
N ALA A 123 -13.14 34.75 7.65
CA ALA A 123 -13.20 33.42 8.26
C ALA A 123 -13.56 33.57 9.76
N PRO A 124 -14.44 32.72 10.32
CA PRO A 124 -14.88 32.86 11.70
C PRO A 124 -13.69 32.80 12.65
N ALA A 125 -13.65 33.75 13.60
CA ALA A 125 -12.55 33.92 14.54
C ALA A 125 -12.20 32.60 15.23
N PHE A 126 -10.99 32.13 14.99
CA PHE A 126 -10.41 31.01 15.73
C PHE A 126 -10.33 31.42 17.21
N ILE A 127 -11.12 30.77 18.06
CA ILE A 127 -11.05 30.94 19.51
C ILE A 127 -9.90 30.05 20.02
N PRO A 128 -8.79 30.63 20.51
CA PRO A 128 -7.67 29.84 21.00
C PRO A 128 -8.08 28.99 22.24
N PRO A 129 -7.51 27.78 22.42
CA PRO A 129 -7.89 26.84 23.48
C PRO A 129 -7.73 27.32 24.94
N ASN A 130 -7.20 28.52 25.18
CA ASN A 130 -7.06 29.09 26.52
C ASN A 130 -8.35 29.78 27.01
N GLU A 131 -9.19 30.31 26.12
CA GLU A 131 -10.46 30.98 26.49
C GLU A 131 -11.58 30.00 26.86
N ALA A 132 -11.55 28.78 26.31
CA ALA A 132 -12.53 27.73 26.63
C ALA A 132 -12.46 27.22 28.09
N ARG A 133 -11.39 27.52 28.82
CA ARG A 133 -11.15 27.01 30.19
C ARG A 133 -11.82 27.81 31.30
N HIS A 134 -12.39 28.98 31.00
CA HIS A 134 -12.96 29.89 32.00
C HIS A 134 -14.48 29.76 32.18
N ARG A 135 -15.15 28.79 31.53
CA ARG A 135 -16.55 28.51 31.89
C ARG A 135 -16.59 27.67 33.17
N PRO A 136 -17.14 28.20 34.28
CA PRO A 136 -17.35 27.38 35.47
C PRO A 136 -18.37 26.29 35.12
N VAL A 137 -17.92 25.03 35.19
CA VAL A 137 -18.82 23.87 35.08
C VAL A 137 -19.69 23.82 36.34
N PRO A 138 -21.02 23.65 36.23
CA PRO A 138 -21.86 23.49 37.39
C PRO A 138 -21.42 22.24 38.17
N ALA A 139 -21.37 22.36 39.50
CA ALA A 139 -20.96 21.25 40.37
C ALA A 139 -21.87 20.04 40.12
N PHE A 140 -21.26 18.91 39.75
CA PHE A 140 -21.95 17.64 39.58
C PHE A 140 -22.45 17.15 40.95
N ILE A 141 -23.77 17.08 41.12
CA ILE A 141 -24.41 16.48 42.29
C ILE A 141 -24.71 15.02 41.95
N PRO A 142 -24.01 14.03 42.53
CA PRO A 142 -24.29 12.62 42.27
C PRO A 142 -25.68 12.24 42.83
N PRO A 143 -26.53 11.52 42.07
CA PRO A 143 -27.77 10.99 42.60
C PRO A 143 -27.46 9.81 43.53
N GLY A 144 -27.72 9.96 44.83
CA GLY A 144 -27.76 8.82 45.75
C GLY A 144 -26.95 8.90 47.04
N THR A 145 -26.58 10.09 47.54
CA THR A 145 -26.21 10.21 48.96
C THR A 145 -27.44 9.94 49.84
N ARG A 146 -27.65 8.67 50.19
CA ARG A 146 -28.52 8.28 51.30
C ARG A 146 -27.87 8.79 52.59
N LEU A 147 -28.25 10.01 52.97
CA LEU A 147 -28.26 10.41 54.37
C LEU A 147 -29.33 9.54 55.05
N TRP A 148 -28.92 8.87 56.11
CA TRP A 148 -29.79 8.18 57.06
C TRP A 148 -30.73 9.17 57.75
#